data_AF-A0A166VVG7-F1
#
_entry.id   AF-A0A166VVG7-F1
#
_cell.length_a   1.000
_cell.length_b   1.000
_cell.length_c   1.000
_cell.angle_alpha   90.00
_cell.angle_beta   90.00
_cell.angle_gamma   90.00
#
_symmetry.space_group_name_H-M   'P 1'
#
loop_
_entity.id
_entity.type
_entity.pdbx_description
1 polymer ?
#
loop_
_entity_poly.entity_id
_entity_poly.type
_entity_poly.pdbx_seq_one_letter_code
_entity_poly.pdbx_strand_id
1 'polypeptide(L)' 'MLSSLITVNKKGVQSYHVELRVRLNVETYKGSQFQGKQISLLVNELWELCVKESNHIEISRYVVDVVKQ' A
#
# COMPACT_ATOMS: atom_id res chain seq x y z
N MET A 1 -10.03 -16.79 3.29
CA MET A 1 -9.97 -15.94 2.08
C MET A 1 -9.51 -14.55 2.52
N LEU A 2 -8.31 -14.11 2.16
CA LEU A 2 -7.87 -12.72 2.39
C LEU A 2 -8.39 -11.90 1.21
N SER A 3 -9.48 -11.16 1.39
CA SER A 3 -9.99 -10.24 0.37
C SER A 3 -9.18 -8.95 0.41
N SER A 4 -8.02 -8.93 -0.26
CA SER A 4 -7.40 -7.67 -0.64
C SER A 4 -8.32 -6.97 -1.64
N LEU A 5 -8.86 -5.81 -1.26
CA LEU A 5 -9.60 -4.95 -2.19
C LEU A 5 -8.58 -4.00 -2.80
N ILE A 6 -8.30 -4.19 -4.09
CA ILE A 6 -7.54 -3.24 -4.90
C ILE A 6 -8.51 -2.50 -5.82
N THR A 7 -8.41 -1.18 -5.84
CA THR A 7 -9.14 -0.33 -6.76
C THR A 7 -8.13 0.46 -7.57
N VAL A 8 -8.26 0.42 -8.90
CA VAL A 8 -7.40 1.17 -9.82
C VAL A 8 -8.27 2.16 -10.58
N ASN A 9 -8.06 3.45 -10.35
CA ASN A 9 -8.80 4.53 -10.97
C ASN A 9 -7.90 5.28 -11.95
N LYS A 10 -8.24 5.31 -13.23
CA LYS A 10 -7.51 6.10 -14.23
C LYS A 10 -7.76 7.60 -14.01
N LYS A 11 -6.71 8.40 -13.90
CA LYS A 11 -6.76 9.87 -13.70
C LYS A 11 -6.38 10.66 -14.96
N GLY A 12 -5.66 10.05 -15.90
CA GLY A 12 -5.23 10.68 -17.16
C GLY A 12 -4.77 9.65 -18.18
N VAL A 13 -4.13 10.08 -19.28
CA VAL A 13 -3.72 9.19 -20.40
C VAL A 13 -2.92 7.99 -19.92
N GLN A 14 -1.97 8.22 -19.00
CA GLN A 14 -1.10 7.21 -18.39
C GLN A 14 -0.98 7.37 -16.87
N SER A 15 -1.89 8.11 -16.25
CA SER A 15 -1.89 8.37 -14.81
C SER A 15 -3.01 7.60 -14.11
N TYR A 16 -2.69 7.02 -12.95
CA TYR A 16 -3.58 6.17 -12.18
C TYR A 16 -3.48 6.48 -10.68
N HIS A 17 -4.62 6.38 -10.02
CA HIS A 17 -4.76 6.39 -8.58
C HIS A 17 -5.14 4.98 -8.12
N VAL A 18 -4.28 4.38 -7.30
CA VAL A 18 -4.49 3.02 -6.81
C VAL A 18 -4.72 3.05 -5.32
N GLU A 19 -5.78 2.40 -4.88
CA GLU A 19 -6.11 2.21 -3.47
C GLU A 19 -6.07 0.72 -3.16
N LEU A 20 -5.32 0.34 -2.12
CA LEU A 20 -5.21 -1.03 -1.66
C LEU A 20 -5.53 -1.08 -0.17
N ARG A 21 -6.49 -1.93 0.22
CA ARG A 21 -6.69 -2.30 1.62
C ARG A 21 -6.13 -3.69 1.87
N VAL A 22 -5.15 -3.79 2.75
CA VAL A 22 -4.45 -5.04 3.04
C VAL A 22 -4.22 -5.22 4.55
N ARG A 23 -4.26 -6.48 4.99
CA ARG A 23 -3.89 -6.88 6.35
C ARG A 23 -2.45 -7.40 6.34
N LEU A 24 -1.55 -6.67 6.99
CA LEU A 24 -0.15 -7.04 7.17
C LEU A 24 0.00 -7.86 8.46
N ASN A 25 0.52 -9.07 8.35
CA ASN A 25 0.94 -9.88 9.48
C ASN A 25 2.46 -9.93 9.47
N VAL A 26 3.11 -9.29 10.43
CA VAL A 26 4.56 -9.10 10.42
C VAL A 26 5.16 -9.45 11.78
N GLU A 27 6.35 -10.05 11.74
CA GLU A 27 7.22 -10.15 12.90
C GLU A 27 8.06 -8.88 12.99
N THR A 28 8.01 -8.24 14.15
CA THR A 28 8.78 -7.02 14.37
C THR A 28 10.18 -7.34 14.87
N TYR A 29 11.10 -6.38 14.79
CA TYR A 29 12.43 -6.55 15.37
C TYR A 29 12.42 -6.17 16.87
N LYS A 30 13.30 -6.78 17.67
CA LYS A 30 13.32 -6.64 19.14
C LYS A 30 13.49 -5.20 19.64
N GLY A 31 14.25 -4.37 18.92
CA GLY A 31 14.46 -2.95 19.25
C GLY A 31 13.34 -2.01 18.81
N SER A 32 12.29 -2.53 18.17
CA SER A 32 11.14 -1.71 17.74
C SER A 32 10.24 -1.41 18.93
N GLN A 33 9.33 -0.45 18.75
CA GLN A 33 8.23 -0.22 19.70
C GLN A 33 7.36 -1.47 19.96
N PHE A 34 7.39 -2.45 19.05
CA PHE A 34 6.64 -3.70 19.16
C PHE A 34 7.47 -4.87 19.71
N GLN A 35 8.74 -4.63 20.08
CA GLN A 35 9.57 -5.52 20.90
C GLN A 35 9.75 -6.96 20.37
N GLY A 36 9.77 -7.14 19.05
CA GLY A 36 9.95 -8.48 18.49
C GLY A 36 8.67 -9.29 18.38
N LYS A 37 7.51 -8.71 18.73
CA LYS A 37 6.23 -9.40 18.68
C LYS A 37 5.70 -9.51 17.26
N GLN A 38 4.92 -10.55 17.01
CA GLN A 38 4.08 -10.65 15.83
C GLN A 38 2.90 -9.69 15.97
N ILE A 39 2.65 -8.88 14.95
CA ILE A 39 1.54 -7.94 14.91
C ILE A 39 0.70 -8.13 13.64
N SER A 40 -0.58 -7.81 13.74
CA SER A 40 -1.51 -7.77 12.61
C SER A 40 -2.05 -6.35 12.47
N LEU A 41 -1.76 -5.70 11.33
CA LEU A 41 -2.17 -4.34 11.03
C LEU A 41 -3.07 -4.34 9.79
N LEU A 42 -4.21 -3.66 9.87
CA LEU A 42 -4.97 -3.32 8.68
C LEU A 42 -4.49 -1.95 8.19
N VAL A 43 -4.06 -1.86 6.93
CA VAL A 43 -3.56 -0.62 6.34
C VAL A 43 -4.30 -0.32 5.03
N ASN A 44 -4.45 0.97 4.75
CA ASN A 44 -4.78 1.45 3.42
C ASN A 44 -3.49 1.99 2.79
N GLU A 45 -3.25 1.61 1.56
CA GLU A 45 -2.19 2.18 0.74
C GLU A 45 -2.80 2.95 -0.42
N LEU A 46 -2.19 4.10 -0.73
CA LEU A 46 -2.60 5.00 -1.81
C LEU A 46 -1.39 5.31 -2.67
N TRP A 47 -1.49 4.99 -3.95
CA TRP A 47 -0.40 5.16 -4.91
C TRP A 47 -0.87 6.08 -6.04
N GLU A 48 -0.09 7.10 -6.36
CA GLU A 48 -0.22 7.84 -7.61
C GLU A 48 0.83 7.31 -8.58
N LEU A 49 0.37 6.75 -9.70
CA LEU A 49 1.20 6.06 -10.68
C LEU A 49 1.17 6.79 -12.02
N CYS A 50 2.31 6.76 -12.72
CA CYS A 50 2.42 7.14 -14.11
C CYS A 50 3.13 6.04 -14.90
N VAL A 51 2.59 5.68 -16.07
CA VAL A 51 3.25 4.78 -17.01
C VAL A 51 3.99 5.64 -18.03
N LYS A 52 5.32 5.65 -17.99
CA LYS A 52 6.18 6.36 -18.95
C LYS A 52 6.44 5.54 -20.21
N GLU A 53 7.24 6.10 -21.11
CA GLU A 53 7.78 5.39 -22.26
C GLU A 53 8.47 4.08 -21.86
N SER A 54 8.50 3.11 -22.78
CA SER A 54 9.04 1.76 -22.54
C SER A 54 8.35 0.98 -21.39
N ASN A 55 7.09 1.29 -21.07
CA ASN A 55 6.30 0.68 -19.99
C ASN A 55 6.93 0.83 -18.59
N HIS A 56 7.79 1.83 -18.40
CA HIS A 56 8.33 2.12 -17.08
C HIS A 56 7.23 2.67 -16.16
N ILE A 57 7.03 2.05 -15.01
CA ILE A 57 6.04 2.50 -14.02
C ILE A 57 6.76 3.35 -12.98
N GLU A 58 6.35 4.60 -12.86
CA GLU A 58 6.80 5.50 -11.80
C GLU A 58 5.69 5.67 -10.76
N ILE A 59 6.07 5.57 -9.48
CA ILE A 59 5.21 5.90 -8.35
C ILE A 59 5.61 7.30 -7.88
N SER A 60 4.80 8.31 -8.17
CA SER A 60 5.10 9.70 -7.79
C SER A 60 4.70 10.01 -6.36
N ARG A 61 3.73 9.26 -5.82
CA ARG A 61 3.30 9.34 -4.42
C ARG A 61 2.94 7.96 -3.91
N TYR A 62 3.44 7.65 -2.72
CA TYR A 62 3.11 6.45 -1.97
C TYR A 62 2.80 6.84 -0.53
N VAL A 63 1.60 6.52 -0.06
CA VAL A 63 1.15 6.79 1.31
C VAL A 63 0.58 5.51 1.91
N VAL A 64 0.91 5.27 3.17
CA VAL A 64 0.38 4.16 3.96
C VAL A 64 -0.24 4.72 5.22
N ASP A 65 -1.52 4.41 5.43
CA ASP A 65 -2.27 4.80 6.61
C ASP A 65 -2.73 3.55 7.37
N VAL A 66 -2.38 3.47 8.65
CA VAL A 66 -2.90 2.43 9.54
C VAL A 66 -4.37 2.72 9.79
N VAL A 67 -5.23 1.73 9.53
CA VAL A 67 -6.65 1.83 9.87
C VAL A 67 -6.78 1.72 11.38
N LYS A 68 -7.10 2.84 12.03
CA LYS A 68 -7.44 2.86 13.46
C LYS A 68 -8.70 2.02 13.66
N GLN A 69 -8.62 1.07 14.59
CA GLN A 69 -9.76 0.26 15.03
C GLN A 69 -10.73 1.10 15.84
#